data_AF-A0A7J9DA76-F1
#
_entry.id   AF-A0A7J9DA76-F1
#
_cell.length_a   1.000
_cell.length_b   1.000
_cell.length_c   1.000
_cell.angle_alpha   90.00
_cell.angle_beta   90.00
_cell.angle_gamma   90.00
#
_symmetry.space_group_name_H-M   'P 1'
#
loop_
_entity.id
_entity.type
_entity.pdbx_description
1 polymer ?
#
loop_
_entity_poly.entity_id
_entity_poly.type
_entity_poly.pdbx_seq_one_letter_code
_entity_poly.pdbx_strand_id
1 'polypeptide(L)' 'MRVLKTTLHSNVSSPFLADAIACLQAVKLGFSLGLRSVTIRGDSKTVIKKCQSTERDKSIIGAIISDIKSYSLLFHEVSF' A
#
# COMPACT_ATOMS: atom_id res chain seq x y z
N MET A 1 8.11 -17.75 -10.44
CA MET A 1 7.16 -16.99 -11.27
C MET A 1 7.29 -15.52 -10.89
N ARG A 2 7.57 -14.62 -11.85
CA ARG A 2 7.63 -13.16 -11.63
C ARG A 2 6.35 -12.55 -12.20
N VAL A 3 5.61 -11.81 -11.37
CA VAL A 3 4.37 -11.15 -11.79
C VAL A 3 4.63 -9.64 -11.85
N LEU A 4 4.15 -8.99 -12.90
CA LEU A 4 4.21 -7.54 -13.08
C LEU A 4 2.78 -7.04 -13.28
N LYS A 5 2.41 -5.99 -12.55
CA LYS A 5 1.14 -5.29 -12.71
C LYS A 5 1.40 -3.80 -12.75
N THR A 6 0.87 -3.14 -13.77
CA THR A 6 0.96 -1.70 -13.95
C THR A 6 -0.44 -1.15 -14.12
N THR A 7 -0.74 -0.03 -13.46
CA THR A 7 -2.02 0.67 -13.59
C THR A 7 -1.75 2.13 -13.87
N LEU A 8 -2.42 2.68 -14.88
CA LEU A 8 -2.35 4.10 -15.20
C LEU A 8 -3.39 4.88 -14.39
N HIS A 9 -2.94 5.96 -13.75
CA HIS A 9 -3.81 6.88 -13.01
C HIS A 9 -3.62 8.28 -13.58
N SER A 10 -4.69 8.92 -14.05
CA SER A 10 -4.65 10.24 -14.67
C SER A 10 -4.75 11.42 -13.68
N ASN A 11 -5.34 11.20 -12.51
CA ASN A 11 -5.67 12.25 -11.53
C ASN A 11 -4.92 12.05 -10.21
N VAL A 12 -3.59 12.10 -10.27
CA VAL A 12 -2.74 11.97 -9.08
C VAL A 12 -2.21 13.35 -8.67
N SER A 13 -2.81 13.92 -7.62
CA SER A 13 -2.55 15.29 -7.17
C SER A 13 -1.24 15.49 -6.39
N SER A 14 -0.56 14.41 -5.99
CA SER A 14 0.72 14.50 -5.28
C SER A 14 1.57 13.23 -5.41
N PRO A 15 2.90 13.32 -5.26
CA PRO A 15 3.77 12.14 -5.24
C PRO A 15 3.45 11.19 -4.06
N PHE A 16 2.99 11.73 -2.92
CA PHE A 16 2.55 10.91 -1.78
C PHE A 16 1.30 10.09 -2.11
N LEU A 17 0.36 10.68 -2.86
CA LEU A 17 -0.82 9.97 -3.36
C LEU A 17 -0.41 8.89 -4.37
N ALA A 18 0.52 9.19 -5.28
CA ALA A 18 1.04 8.23 -6.25
C ALA A 18 1.61 6.98 -5.55
N ASP A 19 2.49 7.19 -4.57
CA ASP A 19 3.15 6.12 -3.85
C ASP A 19 2.18 5.34 -2.94
N ALA A 20 1.23 6.02 -2.30
CA ALA A 20 0.17 5.37 -1.52
C ALA A 20 -0.72 4.47 -2.41
N ILE A 21 -1.09 4.94 -3.61
CA ILE A 21 -1.83 4.13 -4.59
C ILE A 21 -0.98 2.92 -5.03
N ALA A 22 0.30 3.12 -5.32
CA ALA A 22 1.20 2.02 -5.71
C ALA A 22 1.32 0.97 -4.60
N CYS A 23 1.49 1.39 -3.35
CA CYS A 23 1.51 0.50 -2.18
C CYS A 23 0.18 -0.28 -2.05
N LEU A 24 -0.96 0.39 -2.21
CA LEU A 24 -2.27 -0.28 -2.18
C LEU A 24 -2.39 -1.34 -3.30
N GLN A 25 -1.87 -1.05 -4.49
CA GLN A 25 -1.86 -2.02 -5.58
C GLN A 25 -0.96 -3.21 -5.31
N ALA A 26 0.21 -2.98 -4.69
CA ALA A 26 1.13 -4.05 -4.30
C ALA A 26 0.47 -5.00 -3.27
N VAL A 27 -0.17 -4.45 -2.24
CA VAL A 27 -0.86 -5.25 -1.21
C VAL A 27 -2.03 -6.02 -1.82
N LYS A 28 -2.88 -5.38 -2.63
CA LYS A 28 -3.99 -6.05 -3.34
C LYS A 28 -3.49 -7.16 -4.27
N LEU A 29 -2.37 -6.94 -4.97
CA LEU A 29 -1.76 -7.96 -5.82
C LEU A 29 -1.30 -9.16 -4.99
N GLY A 30 -0.56 -8.93 -3.90
CA GLY A 30 -0.11 -9.99 -3.00
C GLY A 30 -1.26 -10.83 -2.46
N PHE A 31 -2.36 -10.17 -2.08
CA PHE A 31 -3.59 -10.84 -1.64
C PHE A 31 -4.21 -11.68 -2.77
N SER A 32 -4.35 -11.10 -3.98
CA SER A 32 -4.91 -11.83 -5.13
C SER A 32 -4.07 -13.03 -5.58
N LEU A 33 -2.76 -13.01 -5.30
CA LEU A 33 -1.85 -14.10 -5.57
C LEU A 33 -1.85 -15.17 -4.45
N GLY A 34 -2.62 -14.98 -3.38
CA GLY A 34 -2.68 -15.90 -2.24
C GLY A 34 -1.39 -15.97 -1.43
N LEU A 35 -0.58 -14.90 -1.45
CA LEU A 35 0.67 -14.86 -0.68
C LEU A 35 0.36 -14.81 0.82
N ARG A 36 1.12 -15.58 1.61
CA ARG A 36 0.99 -15.58 3.08
C ARG A 36 1.84 -14.51 3.77
N SER A 37 2.98 -14.17 3.18
CA SER A 37 3.93 -13.17 3.68
C SER A 37 4.28 -12.20 2.56
N VAL A 38 4.30 -10.90 2.86
CA VAL A 38 4.61 -9.83 1.89
C VAL A 38 5.52 -8.76 2.48
N THR A 39 6.46 -8.28 1.67
CA THR A 39 7.25 -7.07 1.94
C THR A 39 6.89 -6.00 0.91
N ILE A 40 6.30 -4.90 1.37
CA ILE A 40 5.83 -3.80 0.54
C ILE A 40 6.88 -2.69 0.57
N ARG A 41 7.55 -2.45 -0.56
CA ARG A 41 8.55 -1.39 -0.68
C ARG A 41 7.96 -0.20 -1.40
N GLY A 42 8.00 0.96 -0.76
CA GLY A 42 7.60 2.25 -1.32
C GLY A 42 8.75 3.25 -1.23
N ASP A 43 8.77 4.24 -2.12
CA ASP A 43 9.83 5.27 -2.14
C ASP A 43 9.58 6.36 -1.09
N SER A 44 8.32 6.56 -0.69
CA SER A 44 7.97 7.56 0.30
C SER A 44 8.06 7.01 1.72
N LYS A 45 9.10 7.42 2.45
CA LYS A 45 9.19 7.21 3.91
C LYS A 45 7.95 7.69 4.65
N THR A 46 7.30 8.75 4.16
CA THR A 46 6.06 9.28 4.75
C THR A 46 4.92 8.27 4.64
N VAL A 47 4.71 7.68 3.46
CA VAL A 47 3.67 6.67 3.22
C VAL A 47 3.95 5.42 4.04
N ILE A 48 5.19 4.92 4.02
CA ILE A 48 5.61 3.74 4.80
C ILE A 48 5.36 3.93 6.29
N LYS A 49 5.80 5.06 6.87
CA LYS A 49 5.56 5.37 8.29
C LYS A 49 4.07 5.45 8.63
N LYS A 50 3.25 6.00 7.73
CA LYS A 50 1.79 6.08 7.92
C LYS A 50 1.12 4.71 7.89
N CYS A 51 1.56 3.81 7.03
CA CYS A 51 1.12 2.41 6.99
C CYS A 51 1.50 1.64 8.27
N GLN A 52 2.68 1.92 8.84
CA GLN A 52 3.16 1.30 10.07
C GLN A 52 2.55 1.89 11.36
N SER A 53 2.08 3.13 11.32
CA SER A 53 1.47 3.79 12.48
C SER A 53 0.15 3.11 12.90
N THR A 54 -0.13 3.05 14.20
CA THR A 54 -1.43 2.62 14.74
C THR A 54 -2.47 3.74 14.73
N GLU A 55 -2.05 4.99 14.51
CA GLU A 55 -2.94 6.14 14.51
C GLU A 55 -3.76 6.22 13.21
N ARG A 56 -4.96 6.81 13.34
CA ARG A 56 -5.79 7.15 12.19
C ARG A 56 -5.16 8.31 11.44
N ASP A 57 -4.86 8.09 10.17
CA ASP A 57 -4.37 9.13 9.28
C ASP A 57 -5.51 10.07 8.86
N LYS A 58 -5.37 11.36 9.15
CA LYS A 58 -6.35 12.42 8.83
C LYS A 58 -5.97 13.24 7.59
N SER A 59 -4.92 12.86 6.88
CA SER A 59 -4.46 13.54 5.66
C SER A 59 -5.30 13.15 4.44
N ILE A 60 -5.04 13.80 3.31
CA ILE A 60 -5.72 13.53 2.03
C ILE A 60 -5.58 12.08 1.56
N ILE A 61 -4.51 11.38 1.97
CA ILE A 61 -4.26 9.97 1.63
C ILE A 61 -4.77 9.01 2.71
N GLY A 62 -5.38 9.51 3.79
CA GLY A 62 -5.73 8.70 4.96
C GLY A 62 -6.68 7.55 4.66
N ALA A 63 -7.60 7.72 3.72
CA ALA A 63 -8.46 6.65 3.24
C ALA A 63 -7.66 5.50 2.60
N ILE A 64 -6.68 5.84 1.74
CA ILE A 64 -5.81 4.85 1.08
C ILE A 64 -4.92 4.14 2.09
N ILE A 65 -4.36 4.88 3.07
CA ILE A 65 -3.59 4.29 4.17
C ILE A 65 -4.44 3.30 4.97
N SER A 66 -5.71 3.64 5.22
CA SER A 66 -6.63 2.76 5.94
C SER A 66 -6.90 1.48 5.16
N ASP A 67 -7.14 1.58 3.84
CA ASP A 67 -7.31 0.41 2.97
C ASP A 67 -6.06 -0.48 2.96
N ILE A 68 -4.85 0.11 2.87
CA ILE A 68 -3.59 -0.64 2.93
C ILE A 68 -3.54 -1.45 4.22
N LYS A 69 -3.77 -0.82 5.37
CA LYS A 69 -3.77 -1.49 6.69
C LYS A 69 -4.79 -2.62 6.74
N SER A 70 -6.00 -2.39 6.24
CA SER A 70 -7.06 -3.42 6.22
C SER A 70 -6.66 -4.65 5.41
N TYR A 71 -6.06 -4.48 4.23
CA TYR A 71 -5.55 -5.63 3.47
C TYR A 71 -4.33 -6.27 4.13
N SER A 72 -3.47 -5.49 4.77
CA SER A 72 -2.29 -6.01 5.48
C SER A 72 -2.64 -7.00 6.59
N LEU A 73 -3.80 -6.86 7.23
CA LEU A 73 -4.30 -7.80 8.24
C LEU A 73 -4.66 -9.19 7.68
N LEU A 74 -4.76 -9.34 6.36
CA LEU A 74 -5.09 -10.60 5.70
C LEU A 74 -3.86 -11.49 5.46
N PHE A 75 -2.65 -10.96 5.69
CA PHE A 75 -1.40 -11.71 5.60
C PHE A 75 -1.02 -12.26 6.96
N HIS A 76 -0.34 -13.40 6.97
CA HIS A 76 0.28 -13.92 8.19
C HIS A 76 1.46 -13.05 8.63
N GLU A 77 2.16 -12.47 7.66
CA GLU A 77 3.29 -11.58 7.89
C GLU A 77 3.30 -10.46 6.86
N VAL A 78 3.52 -9.24 7.33
CA VAL A 78 3.60 -8.04 6.48
C VAL A 78 4.68 -7.12 7.00
N SER A 79 5.52 -6.64 6.08
CA SER A 79 6.55 -5.63 6.35
C SER A 79 6.49 -4.51 5.32
N PHE A 80 6.87 -3.31 5.75
CA PHE A 80 6.91 -2.08 4.95
C PHE A 80 8.29 -1.44 5.08
#